data_AF-A0A2W7BY61-F1
#
_entry.id   AF-A0A2W7BY61-F1
#
_cell.length_a   1.000
_cell.length_b   1.000
_cell.length_c   1.000
_cell.angle_alpha   90.00
_cell.angle_beta   90.00
_cell.angle_gamma   90.00
#
_symmetry.space_group_name_H-M   'P 1'
#
loop_
_entity.id
_entity.type
_entity.pdbx_description
1 polymer ?
#
loop_
_entity_poly.entity_id
_entity_poly.type
_entity_poly.pdbx_seq_one_letter_code
_entity_poly.pdbx_strand_id
1 'polypeptide(L)'
;MLSVLIETRNDEEGLARTLASLIGGAVEGVVRDVIVCDTGSTDQTHRVAEHAGCQYVTGGIAAGIRQAKGDWLLLLEPGSRLVEGWIDAVVAHTARQTMAARFSRARGSRTPFLARIFSGNRALADGLLISKLQAAASAKSAGSAEAIARGLAAKRLDAEIWVAPPKQEHRSPK
;
A
#
# COMPACT_ATOMS: atom_id res chain seq x y z
N MET A 1 0.66 -0.71 -16.46
CA MET A 1 -0.63 -0.99 -15.82
C MET A 1 -0.62 -0.61 -14.34
N LEU A 2 0.16 -1.26 -13.46
CA LEU A 2 0.17 -0.97 -12.01
C LEU A 2 1.56 -0.59 -11.46
N SER A 3 1.64 0.48 -10.67
CA SER A 3 2.77 0.76 -9.76
C SER A 3 2.34 0.52 -8.32
N VAL A 4 3.17 -0.13 -7.51
CA VAL A 4 2.89 -0.30 -6.08
C VAL A 4 3.66 0.74 -5.28
N LEU A 5 3.00 1.46 -4.38
CA LEU A 5 3.62 2.46 -3.53
C LEU A 5 3.46 2.05 -2.06
N ILE A 6 4.57 2.03 -1.33
CA ILE A 6 4.61 1.66 0.09
C ILE A 6 5.27 2.82 0.83
N GLU A 7 4.48 3.62 1.55
CA GLU A 7 5.02 4.65 2.44
C GLU A 7 5.42 4.03 3.77
N THR A 8 6.66 4.27 4.19
CA THR A 8 7.26 3.57 5.34
C THR A 8 8.13 4.47 6.21
N ARG A 9 8.35 4.00 7.44
CA ARG A 9 9.26 4.56 8.43
C ARG A 9 9.59 3.49 9.46
N ASN A 10 10.86 3.11 9.56
CA ASN A 10 11.36 2.12 10.52
C ASN A 10 10.54 0.82 10.56
N ASP A 11 10.31 0.21 9.40
CA ASP A 11 9.47 -0.99 9.27
C ASP A 11 10.04 -1.96 8.24
N GLU A 12 11.31 -2.32 8.41
CA GLU A 12 12.03 -3.24 7.53
C GLU A 12 11.35 -4.61 7.41
N GLU A 13 10.82 -5.16 8.51
CA GLU A 13 10.16 -6.46 8.52
C GLU A 13 8.78 -6.40 7.86
N GLY A 14 7.98 -5.39 8.19
CA GLY A 14 6.67 -5.19 7.55
C GLY A 14 6.83 -4.97 6.06
N LEU A 15 7.79 -4.14 5.64
CA LEU A 15 8.11 -3.93 4.24
C LEU A 15 8.45 -5.25 3.54
N ALA A 16 9.37 -6.06 4.09
CA ALA A 16 9.76 -7.34 3.51
C ALA A 16 8.55 -8.29 3.33
N ARG A 17 7.65 -8.37 4.34
CA ARG A 17 6.44 -9.19 4.25
C ARG A 17 5.50 -8.72 3.14
N THR A 18 5.32 -7.42 2.96
CA THR A 18 4.49 -6.87 1.88
C THR A 18 5.10 -7.15 0.52
N LEU A 19 6.40 -6.90 0.35
CA LEU A 19 7.12 -7.16 -0.90
C LEU A 19 7.04 -8.63 -1.33
N ALA A 20 7.13 -9.57 -0.38
CA ALA A 20 6.98 -10.99 -0.68
C ALA A 20 5.61 -11.32 -1.32
N SER A 21 4.53 -10.66 -0.89
CA SER A 21 3.20 -10.86 -1.47
C SER A 21 3.02 -10.31 -2.89
N LEU A 22 3.95 -9.47 -3.36
CA LEU A 22 3.90 -8.85 -4.68
C LEU A 22 4.67 -9.64 -5.76
N ILE A 23 5.45 -10.67 -5.36
CA ILE A 23 6.31 -11.44 -6.27
C ILE A 23 5.50 -12.00 -7.45
N GLY A 24 4.35 -12.62 -7.19
CA GLY A 24 3.49 -13.16 -8.24
C GLY A 24 3.08 -12.09 -9.26
N GLY A 25 2.66 -10.91 -8.79
CA GLY A 25 2.29 -9.79 -9.66
C GLY A 25 3.45 -9.22 -10.47
N ALA A 26 4.68 -9.28 -9.95
CA ALA A 26 5.87 -8.91 -10.70
C ALA A 26 6.23 -9.96 -11.77
N VAL A 27 6.17 -11.25 -11.43
CA VAL A 27 6.43 -12.36 -12.35
C VAL A 27 5.43 -12.39 -13.50
N GLU A 28 4.15 -12.14 -13.23
CA GLU A 28 3.09 -12.06 -14.24
C GLU A 28 3.12 -10.74 -15.05
N GLY A 29 4.04 -9.81 -14.74
CA GLY A 29 4.18 -8.53 -15.44
C GLY A 29 3.08 -7.50 -15.16
N VAL A 30 2.21 -7.77 -14.17
CA VAL A 30 1.13 -6.87 -13.74
C VAL A 30 1.69 -5.68 -12.95
N VAL A 31 2.62 -5.95 -12.03
CA VAL A 31 3.35 -4.94 -11.26
C VAL A 31 4.54 -4.46 -12.07
N ARG A 32 4.48 -3.20 -12.53
CA ARG A 32 5.52 -2.59 -13.35
C ARG A 32 6.73 -2.16 -12.54
N ASP A 33 6.48 -1.66 -11.33
CA ASP A 33 7.48 -1.17 -10.40
C ASP A 33 6.87 -1.08 -8.99
N VAL A 34 7.75 -1.18 -8.00
CA VAL A 34 7.44 -0.94 -6.60
C VAL A 34 8.28 0.24 -6.14
N ILE A 35 7.63 1.24 -5.55
CA ILE A 35 8.27 2.44 -5.03
C ILE A 35 8.08 2.51 -3.52
N VAL A 36 9.18 2.39 -2.79
CA VAL A 36 9.25 2.57 -1.34
C VAL A 36 9.45 4.05 -1.06
N CYS A 37 8.44 4.67 -0.46
CA CYS A 37 8.41 6.09 -0.12
C CYS A 37 8.80 6.25 1.36
N ASP A 38 10.09 6.46 1.61
CA ASP A 38 10.58 6.57 2.98
C ASP A 38 10.39 7.98 3.56
N THR A 39 10.09 8.02 4.86
CA THR A 39 9.83 9.25 5.63
C THR A 39 10.85 9.46 6.76
N GLY A 40 12.08 8.99 6.56
CA GLY A 40 13.20 9.17 7.48
C GLY A 40 13.43 7.93 8.34
N SER A 41 13.54 6.75 7.70
CA SER A 41 13.96 5.53 8.38
C SER A 41 15.43 5.59 8.79
N THR A 42 15.73 5.02 9.95
CA THR A 42 17.06 4.86 10.53
C THR A 42 17.45 3.39 10.70
N ASP A 43 16.53 2.47 10.37
CA ASP A 43 16.75 1.03 10.34
C ASP A 43 17.22 0.55 8.93
N GLN A 44 17.14 -0.74 8.65
CA GLN A 44 17.56 -1.35 7.39
C GLN A 44 16.48 -1.28 6.30
N THR A 45 15.43 -0.46 6.45
CA THR A 45 14.35 -0.31 5.45
C THR A 45 14.90 -0.04 4.04
N HIS A 46 15.94 0.80 3.92
CA HIS A 46 16.60 1.08 2.62
C HIS A 46 17.21 -0.17 1.98
N ARG A 47 17.88 -1.03 2.78
CA ARG A 47 18.49 -2.27 2.28
C ARG A 47 17.43 -3.28 1.84
N VAL A 48 16.32 -3.36 2.55
CA VAL A 48 15.20 -4.23 2.14
C VAL A 48 14.68 -3.81 0.77
N ALA A 49 14.47 -2.52 0.55
CA ALA A 49 14.03 -2.00 -0.75
C ALA A 49 15.06 -2.27 -1.86
N GLU A 50 16.34 -2.00 -1.60
CA GLU A 50 17.44 -2.21 -2.54
C GLU A 50 17.58 -3.68 -2.94
N HIS A 51 17.63 -4.60 -1.97
CA HIS A 51 17.74 -6.04 -2.24
C HIS A 51 16.53 -6.61 -2.97
N ALA A 52 15.35 -6.03 -2.76
CA ALA A 52 14.13 -6.39 -3.48
C ALA A 52 14.01 -5.74 -4.88
N GLY A 53 15.00 -4.93 -5.30
CA GLY A 53 14.96 -4.23 -6.58
C GLY A 53 13.90 -3.13 -6.67
N CYS A 54 13.44 -2.62 -5.52
CA CYS A 54 12.45 -1.55 -5.45
C CYS A 54 13.11 -0.18 -5.68
N GLN A 55 12.35 0.76 -6.24
CA GLN A 55 12.77 2.15 -6.24
C GLN A 55 12.62 2.72 -4.83
N TYR A 56 13.69 3.30 -4.28
CA TYR A 56 13.68 3.93 -2.97
C TYR A 56 13.69 5.45 -3.11
N VAL A 57 12.73 6.12 -2.51
CA VAL A 57 12.57 7.58 -2.66
C VAL A 57 12.39 8.23 -1.30
N THR A 58 13.14 9.30 -1.08
CA THR A 58 12.98 10.18 0.09
C THR A 58 12.10 11.37 -0.31
N GLY A 59 11.07 11.68 0.47
CA GLY A 59 10.13 12.78 0.17
C GLY A 59 8.65 12.38 0.18
N GLY A 60 8.33 11.23 0.77
CA GLY A 60 6.96 10.77 1.00
C GLY A 60 6.20 10.38 -0.26
N ILE A 61 4.92 10.07 -0.09
CA ILE A 61 4.08 9.49 -1.15
C ILE A 61 4.03 10.32 -2.44
N ALA A 62 4.08 11.66 -2.35
CA ALA A 62 4.02 12.53 -3.52
C ALA A 62 5.23 12.35 -4.44
N ALA A 63 6.43 12.10 -3.88
CA ALA A 63 7.62 11.78 -4.66
C ALA A 63 7.49 10.43 -5.37
N GLY A 64 6.89 9.44 -4.70
CA GLY A 64 6.61 8.13 -5.29
C GLY A 64 5.60 8.20 -6.43
N ILE A 65 4.50 8.95 -6.27
CA ILE A 65 3.47 9.12 -7.31
C ILE A 65 4.07 9.73 -8.59
N ARG A 66 5.00 10.68 -8.47
CA ARG A 66 5.67 11.27 -9.63
C ARG A 66 6.52 10.25 -10.40
N GLN A 67 7.20 9.35 -9.69
CA GLN A 67 8.12 8.35 -10.26
C GLN A 67 7.41 7.09 -10.76
N ALA A 68 6.22 6.81 -10.24
CA ALA A 68 5.41 5.66 -10.60
C ALA A 68 5.21 5.54 -12.12
N LYS A 69 5.51 4.37 -12.70
CA LYS A 69 5.39 4.14 -14.14
C LYS A 69 4.02 3.62 -14.59
N GLY A 70 3.17 3.18 -13.67
CA GLY A 70 1.84 2.63 -13.94
C GLY A 70 0.76 3.70 -13.99
N ASP A 71 -0.26 3.48 -14.82
CA ASP A 71 -1.45 4.35 -14.91
C ASP A 71 -2.38 4.15 -13.70
N TRP A 72 -2.28 2.98 -13.08
CA TRP A 72 -2.89 2.67 -11.80
C TRP A 72 -1.83 2.56 -10.72
N LEU A 73 -2.19 2.99 -9.52
CA LEU A 73 -1.38 2.90 -8.33
C LEU A 73 -2.07 2.00 -7.30
N LEU A 74 -1.30 1.10 -6.70
CA LEU A 74 -1.71 0.33 -5.54
C LEU A 74 -0.91 0.82 -4.33
N LEU A 75 -1.58 1.50 -3.41
CA LEU A 75 -0.99 1.99 -2.17
C LEU A 75 -1.23 0.95 -1.07
N LEU A 76 -0.16 0.55 -0.38
CA LEU A 76 -0.20 -0.47 0.67
C LEU A 76 0.51 0.01 1.93
N GLU A 77 0.02 -0.44 3.09
CA GLU A 77 0.76 -0.32 4.35
C GLU A 77 1.86 -1.39 4.41
N PRO A 78 3.07 -1.06 4.94
CA PRO A 78 4.06 -2.09 5.24
C PRO A 78 3.48 -3.09 6.25
N GLY A 79 3.69 -4.37 5.99
CA GLY A 79 3.17 -5.50 6.75
C GLY A 79 1.85 -6.08 6.21
N SER A 80 1.18 -5.39 5.28
CA SER A 80 0.00 -5.94 4.60
C SER A 80 0.38 -7.01 3.58
N ARG A 81 -0.48 -8.02 3.37
CA ARG A 81 -0.23 -9.09 2.39
C ARG A 81 -1.46 -9.33 1.54
N LEU A 82 -1.32 -9.26 0.23
CA LEU A 82 -2.41 -9.58 -0.71
C LEU A 82 -2.64 -11.10 -0.73
N VAL A 83 -3.90 -11.51 -0.78
CA VAL A 83 -4.30 -12.92 -0.86
C VAL A 83 -4.24 -13.39 -2.31
N GLU A 84 -3.99 -14.68 -2.53
CA GLU A 84 -4.06 -15.31 -3.86
C GLU A 84 -5.35 -14.92 -4.61
N GLY A 85 -5.24 -14.75 -5.93
CA GLY A 85 -6.33 -14.26 -6.79
C GLY A 85 -6.46 -12.73 -6.84
N TRP A 86 -5.66 -11.97 -6.08
CA TRP A 86 -5.72 -10.50 -6.11
C TRP A 86 -5.42 -9.92 -7.50
N ILE A 87 -4.53 -10.57 -8.26
CA ILE A 87 -4.06 -10.10 -9.56
C ILE A 87 -5.23 -10.03 -10.54
N ASP A 88 -5.96 -11.13 -10.69
CA ASP A 88 -7.13 -11.23 -11.58
C ASP A 88 -8.18 -10.18 -11.23
N ALA A 89 -8.46 -9.98 -9.95
CA ALA A 89 -9.43 -8.98 -9.49
C ALA A 89 -8.98 -7.55 -9.85
N VAL A 90 -7.69 -7.24 -9.68
CA VAL A 90 -7.14 -5.92 -10.04
C VAL A 90 -7.16 -5.71 -11.55
N VAL A 91 -6.74 -6.70 -12.33
CA VAL A 91 -6.76 -6.63 -13.80
C VAL A 91 -8.19 -6.44 -14.30
N ALA A 92 -9.14 -7.25 -13.82
CA ALA A 92 -10.55 -7.14 -14.19
C ALA A 92 -11.17 -5.79 -13.83
N HIS A 93 -10.80 -5.21 -12.68
CA HIS A 93 -11.27 -3.90 -12.23
C HIS A 93 -10.67 -2.77 -13.08
N THR A 94 -9.36 -2.78 -13.30
CA THR A 94 -8.65 -1.73 -14.04
C THR A 94 -8.96 -1.73 -15.54
N ALA A 95 -9.23 -2.90 -16.13
CA ALA A 95 -9.67 -3.02 -17.53
C ALA A 95 -11.00 -2.30 -17.81
N ARG A 96 -11.86 -2.19 -16.79
CA ARG A 96 -13.14 -1.46 -16.88
C ARG A 96 -13.01 0.03 -16.58
N GLN A 97 -11.79 0.51 -16.26
CA GLN A 97 -11.48 1.89 -15.90
C GLN A 97 -12.47 2.49 -14.88
N THR A 98 -12.83 1.71 -13.88
CA THR A 98 -13.79 2.12 -12.85
C THR A 98 -13.19 3.12 -11.86
N MET A 99 -13.96 3.55 -10.86
CA MET A 99 -13.44 4.36 -9.76
C MET A 99 -12.38 3.61 -8.91
N ALA A 100 -11.82 4.31 -7.93
CA ALA A 100 -10.91 3.71 -6.96
C ALA A 100 -11.52 2.50 -6.25
N ALA A 101 -10.67 1.62 -5.72
CA ALA A 101 -11.11 0.41 -5.04
C ALA A 101 -10.23 0.03 -3.86
N ARG A 102 -10.78 -0.82 -2.99
CA ARG A 102 -10.12 -1.36 -1.81
C ARG A 102 -10.35 -2.86 -1.72
N PHE A 103 -9.40 -3.58 -1.14
CA PHE A 103 -9.52 -5.02 -0.92
C PHE A 103 -10.52 -5.31 0.20
N SER A 104 -11.06 -6.50 0.21
CA SER A 104 -11.84 -7.02 1.34
C SER A 104 -10.87 -7.55 2.41
N ARG A 105 -11.22 -7.44 3.69
CA ARG A 105 -10.37 -8.00 4.76
C ARG A 105 -10.48 -9.52 4.78
N ALA A 106 -9.33 -10.19 4.77
CA ALA A 106 -9.27 -11.64 4.97
C ALA A 106 -9.96 -12.05 6.28
N ARG A 107 -10.63 -13.20 6.29
CA ARG A 107 -11.44 -13.66 7.45
C ARG A 107 -10.66 -13.68 8.77
N GLY A 108 -9.37 -14.04 8.75
CA GLY A 108 -8.51 -14.03 9.93
C GLY A 108 -7.94 -12.66 10.33
N SER A 109 -8.09 -11.63 9.50
CA SER A 109 -7.73 -10.23 9.80
C SER A 109 -8.89 -9.40 10.33
N ARG A 110 -10.07 -10.01 10.56
CA ARG A 110 -11.23 -9.31 11.08
C ARG A 110 -11.04 -8.99 12.56
N THR A 111 -10.79 -7.72 12.88
CA THR A 111 -10.75 -7.24 14.26
C THR A 111 -12.12 -7.46 14.92
N PRO A 112 -12.18 -7.98 16.17
CA PRO A 112 -13.43 -8.05 16.93
C PRO A 112 -14.11 -6.68 16.95
N PHE A 113 -15.45 -6.67 16.91
CA PHE A 113 -16.25 -5.44 16.78
C PHE A 113 -15.84 -4.33 17.76
N LEU A 114 -15.46 -4.69 19.00
CA LEU A 114 -15.04 -3.76 20.05
C LEU A 114 -13.67 -3.13 19.76
N ALA A 115 -12.72 -3.88 19.20
CA ALA A 115 -11.40 -3.36 18.85
C ALA A 115 -11.47 -2.35 17.68
N ARG A 116 -12.51 -2.42 16.84
CA ARG A 116 -12.75 -1.47 15.74
C ARG A 116 -13.07 -0.04 16.21
N ILE A 117 -13.57 0.11 17.44
CA ILE A 117 -13.87 1.42 18.04
C ILE A 117 -12.59 2.09 18.54
N PHE A 118 -11.58 1.30 18.94
CA PHE A 118 -10.31 1.79 19.50
C PHE A 118 -9.15 1.77 18.50
N SER A 119 -9.22 0.95 17.45
CA SER A 119 -8.25 0.99 16.36
C SER A 119 -8.56 2.21 15.51
N GLY A 120 -7.73 3.26 15.63
CA GLY A 120 -7.79 4.43 14.77
C GLY A 120 -8.03 4.02 13.31
N ASN A 121 -8.91 4.75 12.62
CA ASN A 121 -9.36 4.42 11.27
C ASN A 121 -8.18 4.52 10.29
N ARG A 122 -7.43 3.42 10.13
CA ARG A 122 -6.40 3.26 9.10
C ARG A 122 -7.08 3.10 7.75
N ALA A 123 -7.22 4.20 7.04
CA ALA A 123 -7.84 4.27 5.74
C ALA A 123 -7.10 3.41 4.70
N LEU A 124 -5.79 3.19 4.87
CA LEU A 124 -4.97 2.35 3.99
C LEU A 124 -4.89 0.87 4.44
N ALA A 125 -5.48 0.49 5.57
CA ALA A 125 -5.47 -0.89 6.06
C ALA A 125 -6.00 -1.92 5.04
N ASP A 126 -6.95 -1.50 4.21
CA ASP A 126 -7.59 -2.35 3.20
C ASP A 126 -6.91 -2.24 1.82
N GLY A 127 -5.75 -1.57 1.75
CA GLY A 127 -5.12 -1.17 0.49
C GLY A 127 -5.96 -0.17 -0.31
N LEU A 128 -5.32 0.54 -1.23
CA LEU A 128 -6.01 1.46 -2.13
C LEU A 128 -5.51 1.30 -3.56
N LEU A 129 -6.42 0.89 -4.46
CA LEU A 129 -6.23 0.91 -5.90
C LEU A 129 -6.84 2.20 -6.46
N ILE A 130 -6.05 3.03 -7.13
CA ILE A 130 -6.46 4.35 -7.61
C ILE A 130 -5.75 4.70 -8.93
N SER A 131 -6.36 5.50 -9.80
CA SER A 131 -5.65 6.00 -10.99
C SER A 131 -4.52 6.97 -10.59
N LYS A 132 -3.43 6.98 -11.36
CA LYS A 132 -2.31 7.89 -11.15
C LYS A 132 -2.74 9.35 -11.21
N LEU A 133 -3.68 9.69 -12.09
CA LEU A 133 -4.24 11.04 -12.21
C LEU A 133 -4.94 11.48 -10.92
N GLN A 134 -5.82 10.64 -10.36
CA GLN A 134 -6.51 10.95 -9.11
C GLN A 134 -5.53 11.04 -7.94
N ALA A 135 -4.58 10.10 -7.85
CA ALA A 135 -3.57 10.13 -6.80
C ALA A 135 -2.71 11.41 -6.86
N ALA A 136 -2.30 11.84 -8.05
CA ALA A 136 -1.54 13.07 -8.23
C ALA A 136 -2.35 14.32 -7.86
N ALA A 137 -3.67 14.33 -8.11
CA ALA A 137 -4.55 15.41 -7.67
C ALA A 137 -4.66 15.46 -6.14
N SER A 138 -4.88 14.31 -5.49
CA SER A 138 -4.99 14.20 -4.03
C SER A 138 -3.66 14.49 -3.32
N ALA A 139 -2.52 14.13 -3.90
CA ALA A 139 -1.19 14.36 -3.31
C ALA A 139 -0.80 15.84 -3.21
N LYS A 140 -1.49 16.76 -3.89
CA LYS A 140 -1.26 18.20 -3.75
C LYS A 140 -1.64 18.73 -2.36
N SER A 141 -2.64 18.11 -1.73
CA SER A 141 -3.15 18.49 -0.41
C SER A 141 -2.90 17.43 0.67
N ALA A 142 -2.63 16.18 0.27
CA ALA A 142 -2.35 15.07 1.18
C ALA A 142 -0.83 14.93 1.43
N GLY A 143 -0.42 15.00 2.71
CA GLY A 143 0.98 14.81 3.12
C GLY A 143 1.42 13.34 3.28
N SER A 144 0.51 12.37 3.11
CA SER A 144 0.79 10.94 3.32
C SER A 144 -0.13 10.04 2.49
N ALA A 145 0.25 8.78 2.29
CA ALA A 145 -0.56 7.77 1.60
C ALA A 145 -1.92 7.57 2.31
N GLU A 146 -1.89 7.59 3.63
CA GLU A 146 -3.07 7.51 4.50
C GLU A 146 -4.02 8.71 4.29
N ALA A 147 -3.49 9.91 4.09
CA ALA A 147 -4.30 11.09 3.79
C ALA A 147 -4.96 11.00 2.40
N ILE A 148 -4.28 10.43 1.39
CA ILE A 148 -4.88 10.16 0.07
C ILE A 148 -6.06 9.18 0.20
N ALA A 149 -5.93 8.18 1.06
CA ALA A 149 -6.99 7.20 1.28
C ALA A 149 -8.20 7.78 2.04
N ARG A 150 -7.99 8.75 2.93
CA ARG A 150 -9.07 9.37 3.73
C ARG A 150 -9.94 10.28 2.85
N GLY A 151 -11.16 9.83 2.55
CA GLY A 151 -12.17 10.63 1.86
C GLY A 151 -12.44 10.25 0.40
N LEU A 152 -11.79 9.20 -0.11
CA LEU A 152 -12.04 8.71 -1.46
C LEU A 152 -13.17 7.69 -1.48
N ALA A 153 -14.20 7.94 -2.29
CA ALA A 153 -15.19 6.92 -2.61
C ALA A 153 -14.50 5.78 -3.35
N ALA A 154 -14.69 4.54 -2.87
CA ALA A 154 -14.02 3.37 -3.43
C ALA A 154 -14.92 2.13 -3.42
N LYS A 155 -14.85 1.35 -4.49
CA LYS A 155 -15.52 0.05 -4.59
C LYS A 155 -14.76 -1.02 -3.80
N ARG A 156 -15.44 -2.07 -3.34
CA ARG A 156 -14.75 -3.27 -2.83
C ARG A 156 -14.37 -4.20 -3.98
N LEU A 157 -13.11 -4.59 -4.01
CA LEU A 157 -12.61 -5.65 -4.89
C LEU A 157 -13.06 -7.01 -4.36
N ASP A 158 -13.30 -7.92 -5.30
CA ASP A 158 -13.45 -9.35 -5.01
C ASP A 158 -12.07 -10.00 -4.85
N ALA A 159 -11.29 -9.44 -3.93
CA ALA A 159 -9.96 -9.89 -3.56
C ALA A 159 -9.69 -9.50 -2.11
N GLU A 160 -8.91 -10.32 -1.42
CA GLU A 160 -8.67 -10.17 0.01
C GLU A 160 -7.27 -9.63 0.32
N ILE A 161 -7.16 -8.96 1.46
CA ILE A 161 -5.90 -8.50 2.05
C ILE A 161 -5.82 -8.91 3.52
N TRP A 162 -4.66 -9.43 3.91
CA TRP A 162 -4.25 -9.51 5.31
C TRP A 162 -3.75 -8.13 5.73
N VAL A 163 -4.49 -7.49 6.63
CA VAL A 163 -4.16 -6.14 7.11
C VAL A 163 -2.85 -6.18 7.90
N ALA A 164 -2.04 -5.13 7.75
CA ALA A 164 -0.83 -4.97 8.53
C ALA A 164 -1.14 -5.01 10.04
N PRO A 165 -0.33 -5.71 10.86
CA PRO A 165 -0.47 -5.64 12.31
C PRO A 165 -0.31 -4.18 12.78
N PRO A 166 -0.96 -3.79 13.90
CA PRO A 166 -0.75 -2.46 14.46
C PRO A 166 0.73 -2.29 14.80
N LYS A 167 1.32 -1.17 14.35
CA LYS A 167 2.71 -0.84 14.67
C LYS A 167 2.81 -0.62 16.18
N GLN A 168 3.67 -1.38 16.85
CA GLN A 168 4.01 -1.10 18.24
C GLN A 168 4.88 0.15 18.22
N GLU A 169 4.35 1.28 18.71
CA GLU A 169 5.20 2.44 18.97
C GLU A 169 6.27 2.00 19.97
N HIS A 170 7.51 1.82 19.50
CA HIS A 170 8.66 1.77 20.39
C HIS A 170 8.73 3.14 21.06
N ARG A 171 8.14 3.26 22.25
CA ARG A 171 8.41 4.38 23.14
C ARG A 171 9.92 4.33 23.40
N SER A 172 10.66 5.28 22.84
CA SER A 172 12.05 5.47 23.21
C SER A 172 12.13 5.55 24.74
N PRO A 173 13.03 4.80 25.40
CA PRO A 173 13.29 5.04 26.81
C PRO A 173 13.76 6.49 26.96
N LYS A 174 13.16 7.21 27.91
CA LYS A 174 13.54 8.57 28.28
C LYS A 174 14.98 8.64 28.75
#